data_AF-A0A2E9QQH4-F1
#
_entry.id   AF-A0A2E9QQH4-F1
#
_cell.length_a   1.000
_cell.length_b   1.000
_cell.length_c   1.000
_cell.angle_alpha   90.00
_cell.angle_beta   90.00
_cell.angle_gamma   90.00
#
_symmetry.space_group_name_H-M   'P 1'
#
loop_
_entity.id
_entity.type
_entity.pdbx_description
1 polymer ?
#
loop_
_entity_poly.entity_id
_entity_poly.type
_entity_poly.pdbx_seq_one_letter_code
_entity_poly.pdbx_strand_id
1 'polypeptide(L)'
;MSQGICRLCGRLEDLRNSHVIPSFVFKWMKETSVTGFMRSGKEPNLRSQDGFKTPLLCESCEQRLSLRERWFKLHVFEPYIQSGTPIPDEEELLFFAISLLWRAAETWDWQDQEERASVEGVLENWRRYLLDETSLLGVYPHVFLTDLPNPEEPKHSMWEALYVARATDIAIVPWDGLLMAYVKFARFVFIGPIIGYEPELWKGTLIQGTGGQINPAQGIRDPRFGSFFVNRPIQAQKLFQSDMSERQARRIDKAYDNRKKPPGSTDLDKVTQASEAQPFDPTGYALSTLSSSLPSDFGVKEDFTIAVPPDYCPVAMRQIEMDGWHGPQMVFQTGFSPEKNQRVLLVYGIAPDGKGHLFGFSFQGLFDSPIGEPQPLTAGEAESQAIATEQHQLFQEWIDCALTHLSDDCSL
;
A
#
# COMPACT_ATOMS: atom_id res chain seq x y z
N MET A 1 33.86 10.10 -16.10
CA MET A 1 33.44 10.89 -14.94
C MET A 1 33.20 12.29 -15.46
N SER A 2 32.12 12.93 -15.03
CA SER A 2 31.81 14.32 -15.40
C SER A 2 32.11 15.21 -14.21
N GLN A 3 32.88 16.27 -14.42
CA GLN A 3 33.13 17.27 -13.39
C GLN A 3 31.83 18.04 -13.12
N GLY A 4 31.48 18.24 -11.85
CA GLY A 4 30.23 18.91 -11.46
C GLY A 4 30.16 19.18 -9.95
N ILE A 5 29.13 19.90 -9.52
CA ILE A 5 28.90 20.18 -8.10
C ILE A 5 28.25 18.95 -7.46
N CYS A 6 28.91 18.36 -6.47
CA CYS A 6 28.34 17.28 -5.67
C CYS A 6 27.13 17.80 -4.90
N ARG A 7 25.95 17.17 -5.10
CA ARG A 7 24.71 17.63 -4.45
C ARG A 7 24.73 17.51 -2.93
N LEU A 8 25.50 16.58 -2.37
CA LEU A 8 25.59 16.41 -0.93
C LEU A 8 26.54 17.44 -0.30
N CYS A 9 27.81 17.51 -0.73
CA CYS A 9 28.82 18.36 -0.08
C CYS A 9 29.02 19.74 -0.71
N GLY A 10 28.38 20.04 -1.85
CA GLY A 10 28.49 21.32 -2.54
C GLY A 10 29.84 21.60 -3.21
N ARG A 11 30.80 20.67 -3.17
CA ARG A 11 32.13 20.84 -3.78
C ARG A 11 32.12 20.48 -5.26
N LEU A 12 32.91 21.22 -6.06
CA LEU A 12 33.20 20.89 -7.45
C LEU A 12 34.17 19.71 -7.51
N GLU A 13 33.69 18.55 -7.96
CA GLU A 13 34.41 17.28 -7.93
C GLU A 13 34.05 16.41 -9.16
N ASP A 14 34.74 15.28 -9.32
CA ASP A 14 34.31 14.23 -10.25
C ASP A 14 33.08 13.49 -9.71
N LEU A 15 31.96 13.61 -10.43
CA LEU A 15 30.71 12.96 -10.04
C LEU A 15 30.67 11.49 -10.48
N ARG A 16 30.11 10.67 -9.60
CA ARG A 16 29.77 9.26 -9.82
C ARG A 16 28.34 9.14 -10.33
N ASN A 17 28.10 8.06 -11.09
CA ASN A 17 26.76 7.67 -11.49
C ASN A 17 26.06 7.00 -10.30
N SER A 18 25.52 7.84 -9.43
CA SER A 18 24.86 7.49 -8.18
C SER A 18 23.55 6.79 -8.44
N HIS A 19 23.31 5.69 -7.72
CA HIS A 19 21.99 5.07 -7.66
C HIS A 19 21.07 5.85 -6.73
N VAL A 20 19.79 6.02 -7.09
CA VAL A 20 18.78 6.55 -6.14
C VAL A 20 18.33 5.46 -5.18
N ILE A 21 17.85 4.33 -5.70
CA ILE A 21 17.63 3.10 -4.91
C ILE A 21 18.93 2.28 -4.90
N PRO A 22 19.42 1.79 -3.74
CA PRO A 22 20.70 1.09 -3.64
C PRO A 22 20.86 -0.07 -4.63
N SER A 23 22.07 -0.21 -5.18
CA SER A 23 22.38 -1.23 -6.19
C SER A 23 22.12 -2.67 -5.74
N PHE A 24 22.21 -2.95 -4.43
CA PHE A 24 21.97 -4.29 -3.90
C PHE A 24 20.52 -4.75 -4.09
N VAL A 25 19.56 -3.81 -4.16
CA VAL A 25 18.14 -4.11 -4.39
C VAL A 25 17.97 -4.74 -5.77
N PHE A 26 18.54 -4.11 -6.79
CA PHE A 26 18.51 -4.61 -8.17
C PHE A 26 19.27 -5.92 -8.33
N LYS A 27 20.36 -6.10 -7.57
CA LYS A 27 21.07 -7.38 -7.49
C LYS A 27 20.18 -8.48 -6.90
N TRP A 28 19.54 -8.22 -5.76
CA TRP A 28 18.60 -9.15 -5.11
C TRP A 28 17.44 -9.50 -6.04
N MET A 29 16.82 -8.52 -6.70
CA MET A 29 15.72 -8.76 -7.64
C MET A 29 16.13 -9.69 -8.80
N LYS A 30 17.35 -9.54 -9.35
CA LYS A 30 17.90 -10.45 -10.37
C LYS A 30 18.17 -11.84 -9.82
N GLU A 31 18.86 -11.93 -8.68
CA GLU A 31 19.22 -13.20 -8.04
C GLU A 31 18.00 -14.01 -7.61
N THR A 32 16.91 -13.32 -7.27
CA THR A 32 15.64 -13.92 -6.86
C THR A 32 14.55 -13.90 -7.96
N SER A 33 14.92 -13.60 -9.20
CA SER A 33 14.07 -13.76 -10.38
C SER A 33 14.22 -15.16 -10.98
N VAL A 34 13.14 -15.70 -11.55
CA VAL A 34 13.12 -16.98 -12.26
C VAL A 34 14.09 -16.97 -13.45
N THR A 35 14.11 -15.87 -14.20
CA THR A 35 14.90 -15.75 -15.43
C THR A 35 16.27 -15.10 -15.22
N GLY A 36 16.51 -14.52 -14.03
CA GLY A 36 17.73 -13.75 -13.74
C GLY A 36 17.72 -12.33 -14.32
N PHE A 37 16.62 -11.91 -14.94
CA PHE A 37 16.45 -10.59 -15.55
C PHE A 37 15.32 -9.80 -14.88
N MET A 38 15.37 -8.48 -15.04
CA MET A 38 14.32 -7.55 -14.64
C MET A 38 13.84 -6.74 -15.83
N ARG A 39 12.67 -6.13 -15.69
CA ARG A 39 12.08 -5.19 -16.65
C ARG A 39 11.45 -4.04 -15.87
N SER A 40 11.51 -2.84 -16.43
CA SER A 40 10.79 -1.70 -15.88
C SER A 40 9.39 -1.63 -16.48
N GLY A 41 8.44 -1.02 -15.76
CA GLY A 41 7.11 -0.74 -16.32
C GLY A 41 7.15 0.28 -17.47
N LYS A 42 8.15 1.18 -17.48
CA LYS A 42 8.33 2.21 -18.52
C LYS A 42 8.89 1.68 -19.84
N GLU A 43 9.68 0.60 -19.79
CA GLU A 43 10.29 -0.01 -20.97
C GLU A 43 10.19 -1.54 -20.90
N PRO A 44 8.98 -2.11 -20.92
CA PRO A 44 8.77 -3.54 -20.69
C PRO A 44 9.41 -4.41 -21.78
N ASN A 45 9.60 -3.88 -22.98
CA ASN A 45 10.26 -4.60 -24.07
C ASN A 45 11.78 -4.76 -23.85
N LEU A 46 12.41 -3.91 -23.02
CA LEU A 46 13.84 -3.95 -22.73
C LEU A 46 14.12 -4.63 -21.38
N ARG A 47 15.20 -5.40 -21.32
CA ARG A 47 15.65 -5.96 -20.04
C ARG A 47 16.37 -4.86 -19.30
N SER A 48 15.87 -4.49 -18.13
CA SER A 48 16.64 -3.65 -17.23
C SER A 48 17.67 -4.50 -16.48
N GLN A 49 18.94 -4.09 -16.54
CA GLN A 49 20.03 -4.76 -15.82
C GLN A 49 20.39 -4.07 -14.51
N ASP A 50 19.88 -2.86 -14.28
CA ASP A 50 20.28 -2.00 -13.18
C ASP A 50 19.19 -0.96 -12.86
N GLY A 51 19.36 -0.26 -11.73
CA GLY A 51 18.50 0.85 -11.34
C GLY A 51 18.78 2.15 -12.09
N PHE A 52 17.89 3.12 -11.91
CA PHE A 52 18.14 4.50 -12.33
C PHE A 52 19.40 5.06 -11.66
N LYS A 53 20.27 5.68 -12.47
CA LYS A 53 21.48 6.37 -12.00
C LYS A 53 21.61 7.73 -12.66
N THR A 54 22.23 8.65 -11.94
CA THR A 54 22.54 9.99 -12.46
C THR A 54 23.84 10.50 -11.84
N PRO A 55 24.62 11.35 -12.53
CA PRO A 55 25.74 12.06 -11.92
C PRO A 55 25.26 12.93 -10.74
N LEU A 56 25.49 12.51 -9.49
CA LEU A 56 24.93 13.20 -8.31
C LEU A 56 25.98 13.51 -7.24
N LEU A 57 26.79 12.51 -6.87
CA LEU A 57 27.68 12.58 -5.72
C LEU A 57 29.14 12.36 -6.12
N CYS A 58 30.06 13.00 -5.39
CA CYS A 58 31.49 12.66 -5.47
C CYS A 58 31.81 11.38 -4.69
N GLU A 59 32.98 10.79 -4.94
CA GLU A 59 33.42 9.53 -4.31
C GLU A 59 33.28 9.51 -2.79
N SER A 60 33.70 10.58 -2.11
CA SER A 60 33.65 10.65 -0.65
C SER A 60 32.21 10.60 -0.11
N CYS A 61 31.26 11.20 -0.83
CA CYS A 61 29.85 11.21 -0.46
C CYS A 61 29.19 9.85 -0.75
N GLU A 62 29.53 9.21 -1.87
CA GLU A 62 29.13 7.82 -2.16
C GLU A 62 29.60 6.86 -1.05
N GLN A 63 30.87 6.97 -0.65
CA GLN A 63 31.42 6.10 0.39
C GLN A 63 30.72 6.31 1.73
N ARG A 64 30.36 7.55 2.06
CA ARG A 64 29.61 7.89 3.28
C ARG A 64 28.23 7.22 3.30
N LEU A 65 27.46 7.31 2.21
CA LEU A 65 26.13 6.70 2.12
C LEU A 65 26.21 5.16 2.07
N SER A 66 27.15 4.61 1.30
CA SER A 66 27.28 3.15 1.08
C SER A 66 27.57 2.36 2.36
N LEU A 67 28.16 2.97 3.39
CA LEU A 67 28.32 2.35 4.70
C LEU A 67 26.96 2.01 5.33
N ARG A 68 26.00 2.96 5.28
CA ARG A 68 24.65 2.74 5.82
C ARG A 68 23.79 1.89 4.90
N GLU A 69 24.01 1.93 3.58
CA GLU A 69 23.39 0.97 2.67
C GLU A 69 23.85 -0.47 2.95
N ARG A 70 25.15 -0.67 3.25
CA ARG A 70 25.67 -1.98 3.65
C ARG A 70 25.07 -2.44 4.97
N TRP A 71 24.99 -1.55 5.96
CA TRP A 71 24.38 -1.87 7.24
C TRP A 71 22.91 -2.27 7.04
N PHE A 72 22.12 -1.43 6.34
CA PHE A 72 20.71 -1.72 6.08
C PHE A 72 20.53 -3.06 5.37
N LYS A 73 21.38 -3.35 4.38
CA LYS A 73 21.33 -4.62 3.67
C LYS A 73 21.47 -5.82 4.64
N LEU A 74 22.50 -5.80 5.48
CA LEU A 74 22.87 -6.93 6.33
C LEU A 74 21.97 -7.09 7.56
N HIS A 75 21.53 -5.99 8.14
CA HIS A 75 20.84 -5.96 9.43
C HIS A 75 19.32 -5.79 9.32
N VAL A 76 18.82 -5.27 8.19
CA VAL A 76 17.39 -5.00 7.99
C VAL A 76 16.86 -5.78 6.79
N PHE A 77 17.40 -5.54 5.60
CA PHE A 77 16.87 -6.07 4.35
C PHE A 77 16.92 -7.60 4.29
N GLU A 78 18.10 -8.21 4.43
CA GLU A 78 18.25 -9.67 4.31
C GLU A 78 17.47 -10.42 5.41
N PRO A 79 17.54 -10.04 6.70
CA PRO A 79 16.75 -10.68 7.76
C PRO A 79 15.23 -10.56 7.53
N TYR A 80 14.74 -9.39 7.16
CA TYR A 80 13.31 -9.15 6.96
C TYR A 80 12.77 -9.96 5.76
N ILE A 81 13.48 -9.94 4.62
CA ILE A 81 13.08 -10.71 3.43
C ILE A 81 13.02 -12.22 3.72
N GLN A 82 13.85 -12.71 4.64
CA GLN A 82 13.89 -14.13 5.00
C GLN A 82 12.82 -14.55 5.99
N SER A 83 12.43 -13.66 6.91
CA SER A 83 11.69 -14.05 8.13
C SER A 83 10.55 -13.14 8.56
N GLY A 84 10.36 -11.98 7.92
CA GLY A 84 9.32 -11.01 8.29
C GLY A 84 9.45 -10.49 9.73
N THR A 85 10.65 -10.55 10.32
CA THR A 85 10.87 -10.21 11.74
C THR A 85 10.91 -8.71 11.97
N PRO A 86 10.66 -8.23 13.20
CA PRO A 86 10.84 -6.82 13.54
C PRO A 86 12.24 -6.32 13.18
N ILE A 87 12.33 -5.11 12.65
CA ILE A 87 13.60 -4.52 12.19
C ILE A 87 14.18 -3.58 13.27
N PRO A 88 15.51 -3.45 13.39
CA PRO A 88 16.14 -2.55 14.35
C PRO A 88 15.87 -1.07 14.03
N ASP A 89 15.44 -0.28 15.02
CA ASP A 89 15.26 1.18 14.93
C ASP A 89 16.53 1.93 15.35
N GLU A 90 17.62 1.71 14.62
CA GLU A 90 18.94 2.30 14.90
C GLU A 90 19.20 3.57 14.08
N GLU A 91 20.18 4.37 14.51
CA GLU A 91 20.59 5.60 13.81
C GLU A 91 20.97 5.31 12.35
N GLU A 92 21.55 4.14 12.07
CA GLU A 92 21.87 3.69 10.72
C GLU A 92 20.63 3.52 9.84
N LEU A 93 19.49 3.06 10.40
CA LEU A 93 18.23 2.97 9.68
C LEU A 93 17.69 4.37 9.37
N LEU A 94 17.71 5.28 10.35
CA LEU A 94 17.30 6.66 10.18
C LEU A 94 18.13 7.36 9.09
N PHE A 95 19.45 7.26 9.18
CA PHE A 95 20.37 7.81 8.20
C PHE A 95 20.14 7.21 6.80
N PHE A 96 19.96 5.89 6.72
CA PHE A 96 19.65 5.21 5.46
C PHE A 96 18.36 5.76 4.84
N ALA A 97 17.27 5.84 5.63
CA ALA A 97 15.98 6.34 5.17
C ALA A 97 16.07 7.78 4.65
N ILE A 98 16.71 8.68 5.40
CA ILE A 98 16.90 10.07 4.95
C ILE A 98 17.76 10.14 3.68
N SER A 99 18.82 9.32 3.58
CA SER A 99 19.67 9.31 2.38
C SER A 99 18.91 8.88 1.13
N LEU A 100 17.94 7.98 1.28
CA LEU A 100 17.11 7.45 0.21
C LEU A 100 16.08 8.49 -0.23
N LEU A 101 15.34 9.04 0.73
CA LEU A 101 14.31 10.06 0.50
C LEU A 101 14.90 11.34 -0.09
N TRP A 102 16.06 11.78 0.42
CA TRP A 102 16.79 12.94 -0.11
C TRP A 102 17.22 12.73 -1.56
N ARG A 103 17.84 11.59 -1.90
CA ARG A 103 18.22 11.29 -3.29
C ARG A 103 16.99 11.25 -4.20
N ALA A 104 15.87 10.71 -3.74
CA ALA A 104 14.63 10.69 -4.50
C ALA A 104 14.12 12.10 -4.81
N ALA A 105 14.09 12.98 -3.82
CA ALA A 105 13.65 14.36 -4.00
C ALA A 105 14.61 15.22 -4.83
N GLU A 106 15.93 15.06 -4.65
CA GLU A 106 16.96 15.76 -5.43
C GLU A 106 16.95 15.39 -6.92
N THR A 107 16.56 14.15 -7.23
CA THR A 107 16.53 13.63 -8.60
C THR A 107 15.14 13.62 -9.21
N TRP A 108 14.14 14.12 -8.47
CA TRP A 108 12.80 14.25 -8.97
C TRP A 108 12.72 15.33 -10.05
N ASP A 109 11.89 15.08 -11.07
CA ASP A 109 11.69 16.01 -12.18
C ASP A 109 10.57 17.00 -11.83
N TRP A 110 10.90 17.96 -10.96
CA TRP A 110 9.98 18.99 -10.49
C TRP A 110 9.48 19.86 -11.65
N GLN A 111 8.23 19.66 -12.05
CA GLN A 111 7.57 20.48 -13.07
C GLN A 111 7.17 21.85 -12.51
N ASP A 112 6.77 21.90 -11.23
CA ASP A 112 6.42 23.12 -10.52
C ASP A 112 7.62 23.63 -9.70
N GLN A 113 8.10 24.83 -10.04
CA GLN A 113 9.23 25.46 -9.37
C GLN A 113 8.86 26.06 -8.01
N GLU A 114 7.59 26.45 -7.81
CA GLU A 114 7.10 26.92 -6.52
C GLU A 114 7.01 25.75 -5.54
N GLU A 115 6.50 24.61 -6.00
CA GLU A 115 6.50 23.36 -5.21
C GLU A 115 7.95 22.95 -4.85
N ARG A 116 8.89 23.00 -5.80
CA ARG A 116 10.30 22.74 -5.52
C ARG A 116 10.89 23.73 -4.51
N ALA A 117 10.58 25.02 -4.63
CA ALA A 117 11.07 26.03 -3.71
C ALA A 117 10.53 25.79 -2.29
N SER A 118 9.28 25.33 -2.17
CA SER A 118 8.65 25.04 -0.88
C SER A 118 9.36 23.95 -0.06
N VAL A 119 10.07 23.03 -0.73
CA VAL A 119 10.78 21.92 -0.07
C VAL A 119 12.27 22.16 0.14
N GLU A 120 12.85 23.25 -0.41
CA GLU A 120 14.31 23.50 -0.38
C GLU A 120 14.86 23.48 1.05
N GLY A 121 14.16 24.09 2.00
CA GLY A 121 14.59 24.12 3.41
C GLY A 121 14.65 22.73 4.05
N VAL A 122 13.73 21.83 3.66
CA VAL A 122 13.70 20.44 4.16
C VAL A 122 14.83 19.63 3.52
N LEU A 123 15.05 19.78 2.21
CA LEU A 123 16.14 19.11 1.51
C LEU A 123 17.50 19.56 2.03
N GLU A 124 17.66 20.84 2.34
CA GLU A 124 18.87 21.38 2.97
C GLU A 124 19.06 20.82 4.40
N ASN A 125 18.00 20.70 5.20
CA ASN A 125 18.09 20.06 6.51
C ASN A 125 18.53 18.59 6.40
N TRP A 126 17.96 17.83 5.46
CA TRP A 126 18.36 16.44 5.19
C TRP A 126 19.81 16.36 4.73
N ARG A 127 20.23 17.23 3.80
CA ARG A 127 21.61 17.31 3.30
C ARG A 127 22.60 17.52 4.44
N ARG A 128 22.32 18.50 5.32
CA ARG A 128 23.16 18.82 6.47
C ARG A 128 23.19 17.71 7.52
N TYR A 129 22.05 17.06 7.77
CA TYR A 129 21.98 15.87 8.63
C TYR A 129 22.85 14.73 8.07
N LEU A 130 22.75 14.47 6.76
CA LEU A 130 23.56 13.46 6.08
C LEU A 130 25.07 13.79 6.05
N LEU A 131 25.46 15.03 6.37
CA LEU A 131 26.84 15.47 6.55
C LEU A 131 27.29 15.53 8.03
N ASP A 132 26.43 15.13 8.96
CA ASP A 132 26.62 15.25 10.41
C ASP A 132 26.79 16.72 10.88
N GLU A 133 26.24 17.69 10.13
CA GLU A 133 26.33 19.13 10.45
C GLU A 133 25.19 19.61 11.36
N THR A 134 24.10 18.84 11.46
CA THR A 134 22.92 19.16 12.27
C THR A 134 22.17 17.90 12.68
N SER A 135 21.37 18.00 13.74
CA SER A 135 20.29 17.04 13.98
C SER A 135 19.18 17.18 12.94
N LEU A 136 18.44 16.11 12.70
CA LEU A 136 17.24 16.11 11.88
C LEU A 136 16.14 16.89 12.62
N LEU A 137 15.59 17.95 12.01
CA LEU A 137 14.63 18.85 12.68
C LEU A 137 13.29 18.82 11.96
N GLY A 138 12.22 18.51 12.70
CA GLY A 138 10.84 18.58 12.20
C GLY A 138 10.52 17.61 11.06
N VAL A 139 11.29 16.52 10.93
CA VAL A 139 11.12 15.49 9.90
C VAL A 139 10.86 14.16 10.60
N TYR A 140 9.86 13.44 10.11
CA TYR A 140 9.40 12.19 10.69
C TYR A 140 9.42 11.13 9.59
N PRO A 141 10.58 10.52 9.27
CA PRO A 141 10.63 9.50 8.25
C PRO A 141 9.95 8.22 8.73
N HIS A 142 9.19 7.59 7.84
CA HIS A 142 8.48 6.36 8.10
C HIS A 142 9.02 5.23 7.23
N VAL A 143 8.96 4.01 7.77
CA VAL A 143 9.06 2.77 7.00
C VAL A 143 7.76 1.97 7.21
N PHE A 144 7.08 1.71 6.11
CA PHE A 144 5.97 0.76 6.07
C PHE A 144 6.47 -0.56 5.49
N LEU A 145 6.33 -1.61 6.28
CA LEU A 145 6.78 -2.96 6.03
C LEU A 145 5.63 -3.74 5.41
N THR A 146 5.88 -4.31 4.24
CA THR A 146 4.91 -5.18 3.57
C THR A 146 5.39 -6.63 3.66
N ASP A 147 4.57 -7.56 3.19
CA ASP A 147 4.99 -8.95 3.07
C ASP A 147 4.43 -9.61 1.81
N LEU A 148 4.71 -10.91 1.64
CA LEU A 148 4.01 -11.75 0.70
C LEU A 148 2.50 -11.72 1.02
N PRO A 149 1.64 -11.67 -0.02
CA PRO A 149 0.22 -11.85 0.18
C PRO A 149 -0.05 -13.12 0.99
N ASN A 150 -0.92 -13.04 1.98
CA ASN A 150 -1.34 -14.22 2.71
C ASN A 150 -2.15 -15.12 1.75
N PRO A 151 -1.76 -16.38 1.55
CA PRO A 151 -2.53 -17.29 0.69
C PRO A 151 -3.95 -17.59 1.21
N GLU A 152 -4.24 -17.26 2.48
CA GLU A 152 -5.58 -17.39 3.09
C GLU A 152 -6.48 -16.15 2.89
N GLU A 153 -5.93 -15.04 2.38
CA GLU A 153 -6.69 -13.82 2.09
C GLU A 153 -7.36 -13.87 0.70
N PRO A 154 -8.39 -13.03 0.44
CA PRO A 154 -8.99 -12.91 -0.88
C PRO A 154 -7.94 -12.70 -1.97
N LYS A 155 -8.18 -13.28 -3.14
CA LYS A 155 -7.21 -13.25 -4.25
C LYS A 155 -6.77 -11.83 -4.58
N HIS A 156 -5.53 -11.53 -4.23
CA HIS A 156 -4.79 -10.40 -4.75
C HIS A 156 -4.44 -10.67 -6.22
N SER A 157 -4.54 -9.66 -7.07
CA SER A 157 -4.02 -9.78 -8.42
C SER A 157 -2.50 -10.02 -8.39
N MET A 158 -1.99 -10.74 -9.39
CA MET A 158 -0.54 -10.92 -9.57
C MET A 158 0.22 -9.58 -9.53
N TRP A 159 -0.38 -8.50 -10.04
CA TRP A 159 0.23 -7.18 -10.07
C TRP A 159 0.32 -6.51 -8.70
N GLU A 160 -0.70 -6.67 -7.85
CA GLU A 160 -0.66 -6.22 -6.46
C GLU A 160 0.41 -6.98 -5.69
N ALA A 161 0.43 -8.32 -5.80
CA ALA A 161 1.43 -9.16 -5.18
C ALA A 161 2.86 -8.79 -5.60
N LEU A 162 3.09 -8.62 -6.92
CA LEU A 162 4.39 -8.21 -7.46
C LEU A 162 4.78 -6.80 -7.03
N TYR A 163 3.83 -5.87 -6.99
CA TYR A 163 4.10 -4.53 -6.51
C TYR A 163 4.50 -4.61 -5.04
N VAL A 164 3.62 -5.08 -4.16
CA VAL A 164 3.82 -5.09 -2.71
C VAL A 164 5.10 -5.81 -2.29
N ALA A 165 5.46 -6.92 -2.94
CA ALA A 165 6.60 -7.73 -2.51
C ALA A 165 7.93 -7.42 -3.21
N ARG A 166 7.92 -6.88 -4.45
CA ARG A 166 9.13 -6.90 -5.31
C ARG A 166 9.44 -5.61 -6.07
N ALA A 167 8.44 -4.85 -6.52
CA ALA A 167 8.72 -3.76 -7.44
C ALA A 167 9.50 -2.60 -6.77
N THR A 168 10.16 -1.78 -7.58
CA THR A 168 10.81 -0.54 -7.15
C THR A 168 10.01 0.65 -7.61
N ASP A 169 9.95 1.69 -6.80
CA ASP A 169 9.15 2.87 -7.09
C ASP A 169 9.70 4.10 -6.37
N ILE A 170 9.62 5.25 -7.04
CA ILE A 170 10.01 6.55 -6.50
C ILE A 170 8.94 7.54 -6.92
N ALA A 171 8.44 8.33 -5.98
CA ALA A 171 7.52 9.41 -6.25
C ALA A 171 7.75 10.57 -5.28
N ILE A 172 7.60 11.79 -5.76
CA ILE A 172 7.18 12.90 -4.91
C ILE A 172 5.71 13.10 -5.16
N VAL A 173 4.92 13.13 -4.09
CA VAL A 173 3.47 13.14 -4.23
C VAL A 173 2.83 14.35 -3.58
N PRO A 174 2.32 15.28 -4.40
CA PRO A 174 1.43 16.32 -3.93
C PRO A 174 -0.02 15.80 -3.90
N TRP A 175 -0.66 15.93 -2.74
CA TRP A 175 -2.10 15.86 -2.55
C TRP A 175 -2.56 17.09 -1.79
N ASP A 176 -3.86 17.38 -1.83
CA ASP A 176 -4.46 18.50 -1.13
C ASP A 176 -3.89 18.70 0.29
N GLY A 177 -3.00 19.69 0.43
CA GLY A 177 -2.26 20.03 1.65
C GLY A 177 -1.13 19.08 2.09
N LEU A 178 -0.91 17.92 1.44
CA LEU A 178 0.10 16.91 1.79
C LEU A 178 1.16 16.78 0.69
N LEU A 179 2.43 16.91 1.06
CA LEU A 179 3.56 16.65 0.17
C LEU A 179 4.50 15.64 0.82
N MET A 180 4.82 14.55 0.12
CA MET A 180 5.71 13.52 0.64
C MET A 180 6.71 13.02 -0.39
N ALA A 181 7.92 12.70 0.08
CA ALA A 181 8.84 11.84 -0.64
C ALA A 181 8.50 10.37 -0.38
N TYR A 182 8.42 9.57 -1.44
CA TYR A 182 8.08 8.16 -1.41
C TYR A 182 9.12 7.36 -2.16
N VAL A 183 9.71 6.37 -1.49
CA VAL A 183 10.60 5.40 -2.12
C VAL A 183 10.23 4.02 -1.66
N LYS A 184 9.99 3.13 -2.61
CA LYS A 184 9.61 1.76 -2.34
C LYS A 184 10.52 0.81 -3.10
N PHE A 185 10.88 -0.27 -2.44
CA PHE A 185 11.53 -1.41 -3.07
C PHE A 185 11.31 -2.68 -2.26
N ALA A 186 11.21 -3.81 -2.96
CA ALA A 186 10.91 -5.09 -2.32
C ALA A 186 9.72 -4.94 -1.35
N ARG A 187 9.90 -5.35 -0.09
CA ARG A 187 8.90 -5.28 0.97
C ARG A 187 8.99 -4.02 1.87
N PHE A 188 9.65 -2.97 1.38
CA PHE A 188 9.91 -1.76 2.16
C PHE A 188 9.36 -0.54 1.43
N VAL A 189 8.65 0.30 2.19
CA VAL A 189 8.11 1.57 1.73
C VAL A 189 8.61 2.66 2.65
N PHE A 190 9.54 3.48 2.18
CA PHE A 190 10.06 4.64 2.90
C PHE A 190 9.27 5.88 2.51
N ILE A 191 8.83 6.63 3.52
CA ILE A 191 8.00 7.82 3.35
C ILE A 191 8.63 8.94 4.17
N GLY A 192 8.88 10.07 3.53
CA GLY A 192 9.31 11.31 4.17
C GLY A 192 8.24 12.35 3.98
N PRO A 193 7.33 12.55 4.96
CA PRO A 193 6.39 13.65 4.93
C PRO A 193 7.15 14.98 4.95
N ILE A 194 6.77 15.90 4.05
CA ILE A 194 7.40 17.22 3.88
C ILE A 194 6.41 18.31 4.31
N ILE A 195 5.15 18.23 3.88
CA ILE A 195 4.06 19.16 4.23
C ILE A 195 2.81 18.34 4.57
N GLY A 196 1.96 18.80 5.50
CA GLY A 196 0.65 18.19 5.75
C GLY A 196 0.66 16.89 6.54
N TYR A 197 1.72 16.64 7.32
CA TYR A 197 1.87 15.43 8.11
C TYR A 197 0.99 15.45 9.38
N GLU A 198 0.20 14.39 9.55
CA GLU A 198 -0.70 14.16 10.70
C GLU A 198 -0.28 12.88 11.44
N PRO A 199 0.57 12.97 12.49
CA PRO A 199 1.17 11.80 13.14
C PRO A 199 0.18 10.75 13.66
N GLU A 200 -0.99 11.17 14.11
CA GLU A 200 -2.06 10.34 14.66
C GLU A 200 -2.62 9.31 13.67
N LEU A 201 -2.44 9.55 12.36
CA LEU A 201 -2.86 8.64 11.31
C LEU A 201 -1.82 7.53 11.05
N TRP A 202 -0.65 7.58 11.68
CA TRP A 202 0.48 6.71 11.42
C TRP A 202 0.88 5.93 12.68
N LYS A 203 0.66 4.62 12.67
CA LYS A 203 0.92 3.74 13.81
C LYS A 203 2.05 2.75 13.50
N GLY A 204 3.10 2.82 14.30
CA GLY A 204 4.20 1.84 14.28
C GLY A 204 5.15 1.94 13.08
N THR A 205 5.06 3.01 12.29
CA THR A 205 5.85 3.21 11.06
C THR A 205 7.00 4.20 11.22
N LEU A 206 6.99 5.02 12.27
CA LEU A 206 8.00 6.06 12.50
C LEU A 206 9.38 5.44 12.75
N ILE A 207 10.41 5.99 12.10
CA ILE A 207 11.82 5.67 12.36
C ILE A 207 12.36 6.72 13.32
N GLN A 208 12.70 6.32 14.54
CA GLN A 208 13.22 7.24 15.56
C GLN A 208 14.75 7.25 15.58
N GLY A 209 15.39 6.13 15.23
CA GLY A 209 16.83 5.96 15.31
C GLY A 209 17.39 5.95 16.74
N THR A 210 16.54 5.72 17.75
CA THR A 210 16.90 5.80 19.18
C THR A 210 17.24 4.44 19.81
N GLY A 211 17.22 3.37 19.02
CA GLY A 211 17.27 1.99 19.50
C GLY A 211 15.88 1.43 19.77
N GLY A 212 15.72 0.12 19.55
CA GLY A 212 14.43 -0.57 19.65
C GLY A 212 14.13 -1.38 18.39
N GLN A 213 12.85 -1.68 18.18
CA GLN A 213 12.38 -2.43 17.02
C GLN A 213 11.13 -1.81 16.40
N ILE A 214 11.07 -1.80 15.07
CA ILE A 214 9.87 -1.51 14.30
C ILE A 214 9.22 -2.83 13.93
N ASN A 215 7.97 -3.02 14.37
CA ASN A 215 7.21 -4.24 14.14
C ASN A 215 6.53 -4.20 12.77
N PRO A 216 6.33 -5.35 12.09
CA PRO A 216 5.56 -5.43 10.85
C PRO A 216 4.07 -5.11 11.03
N ALA A 217 3.55 -5.25 12.26
CA ALA A 217 2.20 -4.86 12.60
C ALA A 217 2.08 -3.32 12.65
N GLN A 218 1.76 -2.72 11.50
CA GLN A 218 1.71 -1.28 11.28
C GLN A 218 0.37 -0.85 10.71
N GLY A 219 0.04 0.43 10.83
CA GLY A 219 -1.17 1.00 10.24
C GLY A 219 -0.96 2.42 9.75
N ILE A 220 -1.45 2.71 8.54
CA ILE A 220 -1.55 4.06 8.00
C ILE A 220 -3.02 4.29 7.67
N ARG A 221 -3.65 5.21 8.42
CA ARG A 221 -5.07 5.57 8.31
C ARG A 221 -5.28 6.81 7.46
N ASP A 222 -4.21 7.40 6.93
CA ASP A 222 -4.30 8.53 6.02
C ASP A 222 -4.92 8.08 4.69
N PRO A 223 -6.15 8.52 4.35
CA PRO A 223 -6.83 8.07 3.14
C PRO A 223 -6.09 8.51 1.87
N ARG A 224 -5.36 9.64 1.91
CA ARG A 224 -4.56 10.14 0.79
C ARG A 224 -3.46 9.14 0.43
N PHE A 225 -2.76 8.63 1.45
CA PHE A 225 -1.76 7.58 1.27
C PHE A 225 -2.38 6.26 0.80
N GLY A 226 -3.48 5.83 1.42
CA GLY A 226 -4.18 4.59 1.07
C GLY A 226 -4.59 4.56 -0.40
N SER A 227 -5.28 5.60 -0.87
CA SER A 227 -5.69 5.75 -2.27
C SER A 227 -4.49 5.74 -3.22
N PHE A 228 -3.39 6.40 -2.86
CA PHE A 228 -2.18 6.35 -3.67
C PHE A 228 -1.58 4.97 -3.78
N PHE A 229 -1.32 4.33 -2.64
CA PHE A 229 -0.61 3.06 -2.58
C PHE A 229 -1.37 1.96 -3.33
N VAL A 230 -2.69 1.87 -3.15
CA VAL A 230 -3.57 0.91 -3.85
C VAL A 230 -3.63 1.15 -5.35
N ASN A 231 -3.49 2.40 -5.79
CA ASN A 231 -3.50 2.72 -7.23
C ASN A 231 -2.16 2.43 -7.93
N ARG A 232 -1.04 2.28 -7.20
CA ARG A 232 0.28 2.03 -7.82
C ARG A 232 0.36 0.70 -8.59
N PRO A 233 -0.11 -0.44 -8.07
CA PRO A 233 -0.17 -1.68 -8.84
C PRO A 233 -0.96 -1.54 -10.15
N ILE A 234 -2.10 -0.85 -10.11
CA ILE A 234 -2.96 -0.63 -11.29
C ILE A 234 -2.23 0.20 -12.34
N GLN A 235 -1.56 1.27 -11.94
CA GLN A 235 -0.77 2.11 -12.85
C GLN A 235 0.42 1.33 -13.43
N ALA A 236 1.12 0.56 -12.61
CA ALA A 236 2.25 -0.26 -13.03
C ALA A 236 1.80 -1.34 -14.05
N GLN A 237 0.66 -1.98 -13.80
CA GLN A 237 0.05 -2.93 -14.73
C GLN A 237 -0.29 -2.26 -16.07
N LYS A 238 -0.99 -1.12 -16.05
CA LYS A 238 -1.41 -0.41 -17.27
C LYS A 238 -0.22 -0.05 -18.15
N LEU A 239 0.83 0.54 -17.56
CA LEU A 239 2.07 0.89 -18.28
C LEU A 239 2.77 -0.33 -18.86
N PHE A 240 2.85 -1.42 -18.09
CA PHE A 240 3.50 -2.64 -18.55
C PHE A 240 2.72 -3.28 -19.71
N GLN A 241 1.38 -3.34 -19.60
CA GLN A 241 0.52 -4.00 -20.59
C GLN A 241 0.36 -3.18 -21.86
N SER A 242 0.31 -1.84 -21.79
CA SER A 242 0.19 -0.99 -22.98
C SER A 242 1.39 -1.12 -23.90
N ASP A 243 2.58 -1.29 -23.32
CA ASP A 243 3.83 -1.19 -24.06
C ASP A 243 4.45 -2.56 -24.36
N MET A 244 3.95 -3.65 -23.77
CA MET A 244 4.47 -5.01 -24.01
C MET A 244 4.06 -5.55 -25.38
N SER A 245 5.06 -5.83 -26.23
CA SER A 245 4.80 -6.51 -27.50
C SER A 245 4.55 -8.01 -27.32
N GLU A 246 3.65 -8.59 -28.13
CA GLU A 246 3.38 -10.05 -28.10
C GLU A 246 4.63 -10.90 -28.29
N ARG A 247 5.57 -10.43 -29.11
CA ARG A 247 6.85 -11.10 -29.35
C ARG A 247 7.67 -11.18 -28.06
N GLN A 248 7.66 -10.13 -27.26
CA GLN A 248 8.39 -10.09 -25.98
C GLN A 248 7.64 -10.88 -24.91
N ALA A 249 6.31 -10.83 -24.86
CA ALA A 249 5.51 -11.67 -23.97
C ALA A 249 5.84 -13.16 -24.19
N ARG A 250 5.77 -13.66 -25.44
CA ARG A 250 6.13 -15.05 -25.78
C ARG A 250 7.58 -15.41 -25.41
N ARG A 251 8.50 -14.44 -25.44
CA ARG A 251 9.90 -14.65 -25.02
C ARG A 251 10.03 -14.77 -23.50
N ILE A 252 9.21 -14.05 -22.74
CA ILE A 252 9.15 -14.14 -21.29
C ILE A 252 8.62 -15.51 -20.90
N ASP A 253 7.51 -15.93 -21.50
CA ASP A 253 6.89 -17.25 -21.25
C ASP A 253 7.88 -18.37 -21.54
N LYS A 254 8.51 -18.35 -22.72
CA LYS A 254 9.53 -19.35 -23.09
C LYS A 254 10.73 -19.33 -22.14
N ALA A 255 11.13 -18.18 -21.61
CA ALA A 255 12.23 -18.10 -20.64
C ALA A 255 11.83 -18.65 -19.26
N TYR A 256 10.54 -18.50 -18.90
CA TYR A 256 9.97 -19.10 -17.70
C TYR A 256 9.88 -20.63 -17.82
N ASP A 257 9.41 -21.14 -18.96
CA ASP A 257 9.34 -22.59 -19.22
C ASP A 257 10.73 -23.25 -19.23
N ASN A 258 11.73 -22.56 -19.77
CA ASN A 258 13.12 -23.02 -19.81
C ASN A 258 13.93 -22.61 -18.57
N ARG A 259 13.26 -22.31 -17.44
CA ARG A 259 13.93 -21.90 -16.21
C ARG A 259 14.94 -22.94 -15.74
N LYS A 260 16.10 -22.46 -15.28
CA LYS A 260 17.12 -23.30 -14.64
C LYS A 260 16.86 -23.52 -13.15
N LYS A 261 16.11 -22.61 -12.53
CA LYS A 261 15.81 -22.65 -11.09
C LYS A 261 14.55 -23.49 -10.85
N PRO A 262 14.52 -24.34 -9.81
CA PRO A 262 13.33 -25.13 -9.49
C PRO A 262 12.11 -24.23 -9.19
N PRO A 263 10.88 -24.66 -9.54
CA PRO A 263 9.67 -23.96 -9.08
C PRO A 263 9.66 -23.78 -7.55
N GLY A 264 9.20 -22.61 -7.10
CA GLY A 264 9.13 -22.26 -5.68
C GLY A 264 10.47 -21.92 -5.03
N SER A 265 11.60 -22.04 -5.74
CA SER A 265 12.92 -21.77 -5.16
C SER A 265 13.29 -20.30 -5.14
N THR A 266 12.58 -19.45 -5.88
CA THR A 266 12.86 -18.01 -5.96
C THR A 266 11.82 -17.18 -5.22
N ASP A 267 12.20 -15.99 -4.76
CA ASP A 267 11.23 -15.06 -4.15
C ASP A 267 10.13 -14.67 -5.14
N LEU A 268 10.45 -14.54 -6.45
CA LEU A 268 9.43 -14.34 -7.48
C LEU A 268 8.44 -15.51 -7.55
N ASP A 269 8.90 -16.76 -7.50
CA ASP A 269 7.99 -17.91 -7.48
C ASP A 269 7.09 -17.91 -6.24
N LYS A 270 7.62 -17.53 -5.08
CA LYS A 270 6.83 -17.42 -3.84
C LYS A 270 5.72 -16.36 -3.98
N VAL A 271 6.01 -15.22 -4.59
CA VAL A 271 5.02 -14.18 -4.89
C VAL A 271 3.96 -14.69 -5.86
N THR A 272 4.38 -15.36 -6.95
CA THR A 272 3.47 -15.96 -7.93
C THR A 272 2.55 -16.99 -7.28
N GLN A 273 3.10 -17.91 -6.47
CA GLN A 273 2.33 -18.92 -5.74
C GLN A 273 1.35 -18.30 -4.75
N ALA A 274 1.78 -17.27 -4.01
CA ALA A 274 0.91 -16.54 -3.07
C ALA A 274 -0.29 -15.88 -3.80
N SER A 275 -0.09 -15.36 -5.01
CA SER A 275 -1.19 -14.81 -5.81
C SER A 275 -2.06 -15.87 -6.52
N GLU A 276 -1.57 -17.11 -6.65
CA GLU A 276 -2.28 -18.24 -7.28
C GLU A 276 -3.01 -19.14 -6.27
N ALA A 277 -2.80 -18.93 -4.96
CA ALA A 277 -3.47 -19.69 -3.89
C ALA A 277 -5.00 -19.69 -4.08
N GLN A 278 -5.62 -20.82 -3.68
CA GLN A 278 -6.89 -21.31 -4.22
C GLN A 278 -8.05 -20.29 -4.18
N PRO A 279 -9.02 -20.39 -5.11
CA PRO A 279 -10.31 -19.71 -4.92
C PRO A 279 -10.85 -20.09 -3.53
N PHE A 280 -11.37 -19.09 -2.82
CA PHE A 280 -12.20 -19.27 -1.63
C PHE A 280 -13.07 -20.53 -1.79
N ASP A 281 -12.88 -21.52 -0.93
CA ASP A 281 -13.68 -22.74 -0.90
C ASP A 281 -14.90 -22.48 0.01
N PRO A 282 -16.10 -22.27 -0.56
CA PRO A 282 -17.29 -22.00 0.23
C PRO A 282 -17.82 -23.24 0.95
N THR A 283 -17.20 -24.43 0.84
CA THR A 283 -17.73 -25.66 1.49
C THR A 283 -17.74 -25.60 3.01
N GLY A 284 -16.99 -24.67 3.63
CA GLY A 284 -17.08 -24.33 5.05
C GLY A 284 -18.07 -23.21 5.39
N TYR A 285 -18.76 -22.64 4.39
CA TYR A 285 -19.70 -21.52 4.51
C TYR A 285 -21.11 -22.01 4.13
N ALA A 286 -22.13 -21.62 4.89
CA ALA A 286 -23.51 -21.92 4.54
C ALA A 286 -23.93 -21.03 3.35
N LEU A 287 -24.52 -21.64 2.32
CA LEU A 287 -25.20 -20.89 1.28
C LEU A 287 -26.56 -20.43 1.83
N SER A 288 -26.68 -19.15 2.18
CA SER A 288 -27.98 -18.56 2.51
C SER A 288 -28.65 -18.08 1.23
N THR A 289 -29.79 -18.67 0.88
CA THR A 289 -30.68 -18.14 -0.16
C THR A 289 -31.52 -17.04 0.46
N LEU A 290 -31.34 -15.80 0.00
CA LEU A 290 -32.21 -14.69 0.39
C LEU A 290 -33.44 -14.73 -0.50
N SER A 291 -34.55 -15.28 0.02
CA SER A 291 -35.83 -15.16 -0.67
C SER A 291 -36.27 -13.70 -0.63
N SER A 292 -36.50 -13.12 -1.79
CA SER A 292 -36.94 -11.73 -1.95
C SER A 292 -38.21 -11.43 -1.14
N SER A 293 -38.06 -10.82 0.05
CA SER A 293 -39.11 -10.01 0.65
C SER A 293 -39.01 -8.57 0.16
N LEU A 294 -38.63 -8.38 -1.10
CA LEU A 294 -38.57 -7.07 -1.75
C LEU A 294 -39.98 -6.71 -2.26
N PRO A 295 -40.46 -5.48 -2.07
CA PRO A 295 -41.73 -5.03 -2.63
C PRO A 295 -41.75 -5.23 -4.15
N SER A 296 -42.91 -5.66 -4.67
CA SER A 296 -43.13 -6.07 -6.07
C SER A 296 -42.84 -5.01 -7.14
N ASP A 297 -42.59 -3.77 -6.74
CA ASP A 297 -42.52 -2.61 -7.63
C ASP A 297 -41.14 -2.42 -8.29
N PHE A 298 -40.14 -3.22 -7.92
CA PHE A 298 -38.74 -2.98 -8.29
C PHE A 298 -38.09 -4.05 -9.20
N GLY A 299 -38.87 -4.97 -9.77
CA GLY A 299 -38.43 -5.78 -10.93
C GLY A 299 -37.32 -6.81 -10.70
N VAL A 300 -36.82 -7.00 -9.48
CA VAL A 300 -35.88 -8.08 -9.15
C VAL A 300 -36.65 -9.39 -8.97
N LYS A 301 -36.54 -10.30 -9.94
CA LYS A 301 -37.30 -11.57 -10.00
C LYS A 301 -36.50 -12.82 -9.64
N GLU A 302 -35.24 -12.69 -9.23
CA GLU A 302 -34.38 -13.85 -8.98
C GLU A 302 -33.89 -13.89 -7.53
N ASP A 303 -33.94 -15.09 -6.94
CA ASP A 303 -33.35 -15.40 -5.64
C ASP A 303 -31.82 -15.43 -5.79
N PHE A 304 -31.11 -14.71 -4.92
CA PHE A 304 -29.65 -14.71 -4.91
C PHE A 304 -29.14 -15.58 -3.76
N THR A 305 -28.08 -16.35 -4.03
CA THR A 305 -27.45 -17.24 -3.05
C THR A 305 -26.11 -16.67 -2.64
N ILE A 306 -25.88 -16.52 -1.34
CA ILE A 306 -24.67 -15.91 -0.77
C ILE A 306 -24.00 -16.91 0.16
N ALA A 307 -22.67 -17.01 0.10
CA ALA A 307 -21.88 -17.78 1.07
C ALA A 307 -21.64 -16.93 2.33
N VAL A 308 -22.16 -17.38 3.48
CA VAL A 308 -21.99 -16.74 4.79
C VAL A 308 -21.36 -17.74 5.78
N PRO A 309 -20.64 -17.28 6.82
CA PRO A 309 -20.15 -18.19 7.86
C PRO A 309 -21.27 -19.11 8.35
N PRO A 310 -21.02 -20.39 8.69
CA PRO A 310 -22.07 -21.34 9.05
C PRO A 310 -22.82 -20.95 10.34
N ASP A 311 -22.20 -20.11 11.17
CA ASP A 311 -22.75 -19.51 12.39
C ASP A 311 -23.30 -18.08 12.17
N TYR A 312 -23.31 -17.59 10.93
CA TYR A 312 -23.79 -16.26 10.60
C TYR A 312 -25.28 -16.11 10.87
N CYS A 313 -25.61 -15.19 11.77
CA CYS A 313 -26.98 -14.76 12.00
C CYS A 313 -27.20 -13.39 11.33
N PRO A 314 -28.03 -13.29 10.28
CA PRO A 314 -28.37 -12.00 9.69
C PRO A 314 -29.19 -11.19 10.70
N VAL A 315 -28.78 -9.95 10.96
CA VAL A 315 -29.43 -9.09 11.97
C VAL A 315 -30.24 -7.98 11.29
N ALA A 316 -29.75 -7.39 10.20
CA ALA A 316 -30.49 -6.38 9.44
C ALA A 316 -29.97 -6.24 8.00
N MET A 317 -30.88 -5.93 7.07
CA MET A 317 -30.57 -5.65 5.67
C MET A 317 -31.17 -4.30 5.26
N ARG A 318 -30.42 -3.50 4.49
CA ARG A 318 -30.86 -2.18 4.02
C ARG A 318 -30.31 -1.88 2.62
N GLN A 319 -31.17 -1.36 1.74
CA GLN A 319 -30.80 -0.88 0.41
C GLN A 319 -30.77 0.65 0.43
N ILE A 320 -29.80 1.25 -0.27
CA ILE A 320 -29.66 2.72 -0.38
C ILE A 320 -29.71 3.10 -1.86
N GLU A 321 -30.72 3.87 -2.25
CA GLU A 321 -30.79 4.52 -3.56
C GLU A 321 -30.13 5.90 -3.49
N MET A 322 -29.29 6.22 -4.48
CA MET A 322 -28.60 7.50 -4.58
C MET A 322 -29.14 8.28 -5.77
N ASP A 323 -29.81 9.40 -5.53
CA ASP A 323 -30.35 10.27 -6.57
C ASP A 323 -29.22 10.83 -7.45
N GLY A 324 -29.33 10.69 -8.77
CA GLY A 324 -28.32 11.14 -9.75
C GLY A 324 -27.18 10.15 -10.02
N TRP A 325 -27.11 9.01 -9.32
CA TRP A 325 -26.12 7.96 -9.57
C TRP A 325 -26.55 7.03 -10.71
N HIS A 326 -25.75 6.94 -11.77
CA HIS A 326 -25.98 6.01 -12.90
C HIS A 326 -25.23 4.67 -12.76
N GLY A 327 -24.63 4.40 -11.60
CA GLY A 327 -23.90 3.16 -11.30
C GLY A 327 -24.75 2.08 -10.62
N PRO A 328 -24.15 0.95 -10.22
CA PRO A 328 -24.85 -0.16 -9.57
C PRO A 328 -25.53 0.24 -8.25
N GLN A 329 -26.75 -0.28 -7.98
CA GLN A 329 -27.47 -0.06 -6.70
C GLN A 329 -26.77 -0.81 -5.56
N MET A 330 -26.57 -0.20 -4.40
CA MET A 330 -25.87 -0.86 -3.29
C MET A 330 -26.82 -1.42 -2.22
N VAL A 331 -26.55 -2.66 -1.79
CA VAL A 331 -27.27 -3.33 -0.69
C VAL A 331 -26.28 -3.64 0.42
N PHE A 332 -26.71 -3.41 1.65
CA PHE A 332 -25.93 -3.62 2.86
C PHE A 332 -26.60 -4.69 3.71
N GLN A 333 -25.82 -5.65 4.19
CA GLN A 333 -26.29 -6.65 5.12
C GLN A 333 -25.34 -6.77 6.30
N THR A 334 -25.90 -6.63 7.50
CA THR A 334 -25.17 -6.79 8.76
C THR A 334 -25.54 -8.10 9.40
N GLY A 335 -24.54 -8.77 9.97
CA GLY A 335 -24.77 -9.95 10.78
C GLY A 335 -23.70 -10.14 11.85
N PHE A 336 -23.94 -11.12 12.70
CA PHE A 336 -23.06 -11.46 13.80
C PHE A 336 -22.66 -12.93 13.69
N SER A 337 -21.38 -13.21 13.93
CA SER A 337 -20.82 -14.56 14.03
C SER A 337 -20.55 -14.85 15.50
N PRO A 338 -21.41 -15.63 16.19
CA PRO A 338 -21.25 -15.94 17.60
C PRO A 338 -20.00 -16.77 17.89
N GLU A 339 -19.57 -17.65 16.98
CA GLU A 339 -18.38 -18.49 17.19
C GLU A 339 -17.10 -17.67 17.08
N LYS A 340 -17.06 -16.68 16.18
CA LYS A 340 -15.90 -15.82 15.98
C LYS A 340 -15.94 -14.54 16.84
N ASN A 341 -17.07 -14.26 17.48
CA ASN A 341 -17.36 -13.02 18.21
C ASN A 341 -17.10 -11.75 17.37
N GLN A 342 -17.54 -11.77 16.11
CA GLN A 342 -17.29 -10.68 15.15
C GLN A 342 -18.59 -10.16 14.55
N ARG A 343 -18.61 -8.85 14.28
CA ARG A 343 -19.65 -8.19 13.48
C ARG A 343 -19.21 -8.15 12.03
N VAL A 344 -20.10 -8.55 11.14
CA VAL A 344 -19.83 -8.66 9.70
C VAL A 344 -20.74 -7.68 8.98
N LEU A 345 -20.14 -6.75 8.22
CA LEU A 345 -20.84 -5.89 7.28
C LEU A 345 -20.51 -6.35 5.86
N LEU A 346 -21.56 -6.70 5.11
CA LEU A 346 -21.47 -7.12 3.71
C LEU A 346 -22.04 -6.01 2.84
N VAL A 347 -21.26 -5.62 1.81
CA VAL A 347 -21.64 -4.56 0.85
C VAL A 347 -21.68 -5.15 -0.55
N TYR A 348 -22.83 -5.04 -1.20
CA TYR A 348 -23.08 -5.56 -2.55
C TYR A 348 -23.41 -4.41 -3.49
N GLY A 349 -22.93 -4.47 -4.74
CA GLY A 349 -23.35 -3.58 -5.82
C GLY A 349 -24.12 -4.37 -6.87
N ILE A 350 -25.33 -3.94 -7.19
CA ILE A 350 -26.23 -4.54 -8.17
C ILE A 350 -26.03 -3.82 -9.50
N ALA A 351 -25.41 -4.50 -10.47
CA ALA A 351 -25.22 -3.96 -11.81
C ALA A 351 -26.56 -3.64 -12.49
N PRO A 352 -26.57 -2.71 -13.48
CA PRO A 352 -27.80 -2.34 -14.19
C PRO A 352 -28.52 -3.50 -14.89
N ASP A 353 -27.85 -4.64 -15.09
CA ASP A 353 -28.43 -5.87 -15.64
C ASP A 353 -29.06 -6.78 -14.56
N GLY A 354 -29.16 -6.30 -13.31
CA GLY A 354 -29.74 -7.01 -12.17
C GLY A 354 -28.81 -8.02 -11.50
N LYS A 355 -27.55 -8.16 -11.96
CA LYS A 355 -26.60 -9.09 -11.36
C LYS A 355 -25.85 -8.43 -10.21
N GLY A 356 -25.96 -9.02 -9.03
CA GLY A 356 -25.18 -8.61 -7.85
C GLY A 356 -23.72 -8.98 -8.02
N HIS A 357 -22.83 -7.98 -7.97
CA HIS A 357 -21.40 -8.17 -7.83
C HIS A 357 -21.01 -7.82 -6.39
N LEU A 358 -20.31 -8.74 -5.74
CA LEU A 358 -19.79 -8.52 -4.39
C LEU A 358 -18.54 -7.65 -4.49
N PHE A 359 -18.57 -6.45 -3.94
CA PHE A 359 -17.46 -5.50 -4.01
C PHE A 359 -16.59 -5.46 -2.75
N GLY A 360 -16.96 -6.15 -1.66
CA GLY A 360 -16.06 -6.29 -0.52
C GLY A 360 -16.59 -7.15 0.63
N PHE A 361 -15.63 -7.72 1.36
CA PHE A 361 -15.81 -8.27 2.69
C PHE A 361 -15.00 -7.41 3.66
N SER A 362 -15.56 -7.02 4.81
CA SER A 362 -14.77 -6.46 5.91
C SER A 362 -14.81 -7.41 7.11
N PHE A 363 -13.63 -7.86 7.53
CA PHE A 363 -13.39 -8.48 8.83
C PHE A 363 -12.75 -7.44 9.76
N GLN A 364 -13.55 -6.94 10.71
CA GLN A 364 -13.23 -6.28 12.00
C GLN A 364 -12.01 -5.35 12.13
N GLY A 365 -12.27 -4.06 12.42
CA GLY A 365 -11.30 -3.09 12.93
C GLY A 365 -11.84 -1.73 13.41
N LEU A 366 -13.16 -1.56 13.55
CA LEU A 366 -13.82 -0.25 13.72
C LEU A 366 -14.44 0.03 15.11
N PHE A 367 -14.27 -0.85 16.12
CA PHE A 367 -15.01 -0.72 17.40
C PHE A 367 -14.16 -0.78 18.68
N ASP A 368 -12.93 -0.25 18.67
CA ASP A 368 -12.12 -0.19 19.90
C ASP A 368 -12.04 1.25 20.48
N SER A 369 -13.11 1.72 21.12
CA SER A 369 -13.04 2.58 22.32
C SER A 369 -14.35 2.67 23.12
N PRO A 370 -14.29 2.84 24.46
CA PRO A 370 -15.40 2.58 25.38
C PRO A 370 -16.31 3.79 25.61
N ILE A 371 -17.62 3.57 25.65
CA ILE A 371 -18.63 4.55 26.08
C ILE A 371 -18.83 4.42 27.60
N GLY A 372 -18.80 5.55 28.33
CA GLY A 372 -18.90 5.65 29.80
C GLY A 372 -20.28 5.34 30.42
N GLU A 373 -20.30 5.29 31.77
CA GLU A 373 -21.15 4.47 32.66
C GLU A 373 -22.71 4.60 32.65
N PRO A 374 -23.46 3.56 33.11
CA PRO A 374 -24.88 3.33 32.83
C PRO A 374 -25.86 3.65 33.99
N GLN A 375 -27.13 3.96 33.66
CA GLN A 375 -28.27 3.89 34.60
C GLN A 375 -29.04 2.56 34.46
N PRO A 376 -29.72 2.06 35.51
CA PRO A 376 -30.24 0.70 35.52
C PRO A 376 -31.59 0.57 34.79
N LEU A 377 -31.63 -0.30 33.77
CA LEU A 377 -32.83 -0.68 33.00
C LEU A 377 -33.02 -2.21 33.00
N THR A 378 -34.25 -2.65 32.74
CA THR A 378 -34.75 -4.04 32.74
C THR A 378 -34.12 -4.92 31.65
N ALA A 379 -33.93 -6.22 31.93
CA ALA A 379 -32.98 -7.11 31.23
C ALA A 379 -33.19 -7.30 29.72
N GLY A 380 -34.42 -7.22 29.19
CA GLY A 380 -34.70 -7.31 27.75
C GLY A 380 -34.61 -5.96 27.01
N GLU A 381 -34.77 -4.86 27.74
CA GLU A 381 -34.75 -3.50 27.19
C GLU A 381 -33.33 -2.90 27.20
N ALA A 382 -32.43 -3.37 28.08
CA ALA A 382 -31.01 -3.00 28.11
C ALA A 382 -30.17 -3.59 26.94
N GLU A 383 -30.49 -4.79 26.48
CA GLU A 383 -29.75 -5.46 25.39
C GLU A 383 -30.14 -4.87 24.02
N SER A 384 -31.43 -4.57 23.83
CA SER A 384 -31.95 -3.99 22.60
C SER A 384 -31.66 -2.48 22.45
N GLN A 385 -31.44 -1.75 23.54
CA GLN A 385 -31.06 -0.33 23.51
C GLN A 385 -29.54 -0.12 23.32
N ALA A 386 -28.70 -1.08 23.70
CA ALA A 386 -27.27 -1.15 23.33
C ALA A 386 -27.09 -1.44 21.83
N ILE A 387 -27.90 -2.35 21.29
CA ILE A 387 -27.97 -2.63 19.84
C ILE A 387 -28.43 -1.38 19.07
N ALA A 388 -29.40 -0.62 19.60
CA ALA A 388 -29.92 0.61 19.00
C ALA A 388 -28.96 1.82 18.98
N THR A 389 -27.91 1.86 19.82
CA THR A 389 -26.96 3.01 19.88
C THR A 389 -25.70 2.76 19.05
N GLU A 390 -25.25 1.53 18.92
CA GLU A 390 -24.06 1.21 18.11
C GLU A 390 -24.38 1.14 16.61
N GLN A 391 -25.60 0.72 16.26
CA GLN A 391 -26.18 0.85 14.92
C GLN A 391 -26.39 2.32 14.50
N HIS A 392 -26.51 3.24 15.47
CA HIS A 392 -26.70 4.68 15.24
C HIS A 392 -25.41 5.37 14.76
N GLN A 393 -24.23 4.90 15.17
CA GLN A 393 -22.93 5.45 14.75
C GLN A 393 -22.43 4.83 13.43
N LEU A 394 -22.71 3.54 13.21
CA LEU A 394 -22.56 2.83 11.92
C LEU A 394 -23.25 3.54 10.74
N PHE A 395 -24.25 4.36 11.04
CA PHE A 395 -25.08 5.08 10.09
C PHE A 395 -24.65 6.56 9.93
N GLN A 396 -23.81 7.09 10.82
CA GLN A 396 -23.25 8.44 10.70
C GLN A 396 -22.00 8.48 9.82
N GLU A 397 -21.19 7.43 9.73
CA GLU A 397 -20.04 7.41 8.78
C GLU A 397 -20.47 7.23 7.31
N TRP A 398 -21.70 6.76 7.11
CA TRP A 398 -22.37 6.88 5.83
C TRP A 398 -22.72 8.35 5.47
N ILE A 399 -22.86 9.27 6.44
CA ILE A 399 -23.10 10.71 6.15
C ILE A 399 -22.03 11.30 5.26
N ASP A 400 -20.77 10.91 5.38
CA ASP A 400 -19.73 11.50 4.53
C ASP A 400 -19.52 10.71 3.23
N CYS A 401 -20.07 9.49 3.11
CA CYS A 401 -20.17 8.73 1.85
C CYS A 401 -20.82 9.54 0.71
N ALA A 402 -21.57 10.59 1.02
CA ALA A 402 -22.39 11.32 0.05
C ALA A 402 -22.01 12.79 -0.15
N LEU A 403 -21.29 13.43 0.79
CA LEU A 403 -20.91 14.86 0.68
C LEU A 403 -19.84 15.14 -0.39
N THR A 404 -19.19 14.11 -0.94
CA THR A 404 -18.16 14.23 -1.99
C THR A 404 -18.63 13.79 -3.37
N HIS A 405 -19.86 13.25 -3.48
CA HIS A 405 -20.56 13.43 -4.74
C HIS A 405 -20.74 14.94 -4.91
N LEU A 406 -20.32 15.47 -6.06
CA LEU A 406 -20.95 16.67 -6.60
C LEU A 406 -20.56 17.96 -5.86
N SER A 407 -19.26 18.29 -5.83
CA SER A 407 -18.86 19.68 -6.09
C SER A 407 -19.27 20.03 -7.53
N ASP A 408 -20.56 20.09 -7.79
CA ASP A 408 -21.20 20.30 -9.09
C ASP A 408 -20.90 21.69 -9.69
N ASP A 409 -19.78 22.34 -9.37
CA ASP A 409 -19.34 23.62 -9.92
C ASP A 409 -17.81 23.81 -9.93
N CYS A 410 -17.05 22.91 -10.55
CA CYS A 410 -15.69 23.26 -11.03
C CYS A 410 -15.55 23.01 -12.54
N SER A 411 -15.86 24.08 -13.28
CA SER A 411 -15.57 24.30 -14.68
C SER A 411 -14.14 23.94 -15.09
N LEU A 412 -14.02 23.07 -16.11
CA LEU A 412 -13.23 23.31 -17.32
C LEU A 412 -13.94 22.70 -18.54
#